data_AF-A0A7F5QZ61-F1
#
_entry.id   AF-A0A7F5QZ61-F1
#
_cell.length_a   1.000
_cell.length_b   1.000
_cell.length_c   1.000
_cell.angle_alpha   90.00
_cell.angle_beta   90.00
_cell.angle_gamma   90.00
#
_symmetry.space_group_name_H-M   'P 1'
#
loop_
_entity.id
_entity.type
_entity.pdbx_description
1 polymer ?
#
loop_
_entity_poly.entity_id
_entity_poly.type
_entity_poly.pdbx_seq_one_letter_code
_entity_poly.pdbx_strand_id
1 'polypeptide(L)'
;MSAKKVLKLLIFTITSLVKTLQTTYSEDAARDGLKNCTKAVRTIKMLLKKATTVGEKQQLLSQLANVKSYRNQIKVSVRHGSGMTGEVLTSSRPSKRVKWDDSEIAFDSRIRTGVISNLKHKDPRQFLADCFILFKRRIANVLKKEESLKVNAILGGQFLLQKADRIIEETKYFNTRLQKYAVCVY
;
A
#
# COMPACT_ATOMS: atom_id res chain seq x y z
N MET A 1 25.55 -11.43 0.24
CA MET A 1 24.46 -11.05 -0.69
C MET A 1 24.02 -9.61 -0.40
N SER A 2 23.92 -8.71 -1.39
CA SER A 2 23.59 -7.28 -1.16
C SER A 2 22.17 -7.10 -0.58
N ALA A 3 21.97 -6.12 0.32
CA ALA A 3 20.68 -5.80 0.93
C ALA A 3 19.58 -5.51 -0.10
N LYS A 4 19.91 -4.87 -1.24
CA LYS A 4 18.98 -4.66 -2.36
C LYS A 4 18.53 -6.00 -2.99
N LYS A 5 19.42 -6.99 -3.08
CA LYS A 5 19.12 -8.34 -3.60
C LYS A 5 18.24 -9.13 -2.64
N VAL A 6 18.55 -9.07 -1.33
CA VAL A 6 17.72 -9.65 -0.27
C VAL A 6 16.30 -9.08 -0.29
N LEU A 7 16.18 -7.75 -0.44
CA LEU A 7 14.86 -7.11 -0.51
C LEU A 7 14.04 -7.56 -1.73
N LYS A 8 14.65 -7.68 -2.91
CA LYS A 8 13.96 -8.19 -4.10
C LYS A 8 13.41 -9.61 -3.88
N LEU A 9 14.22 -10.49 -3.29
CA LEU A 9 13.79 -11.85 -2.96
C LEU A 9 12.62 -11.85 -1.97
N LEU A 10 12.71 -11.05 -0.89
CA LEU A 10 11.63 -10.94 0.10
C LEU A 10 10.33 -10.44 -0.54
N ILE A 11 10.38 -9.41 -1.39
CA ILE A 11 9.19 -8.88 -2.08
C ILE A 11 8.56 -9.94 -2.99
N PHE A 12 9.39 -10.68 -3.74
CA PHE A 12 8.92 -11.78 -4.58
C PHE A 12 8.21 -12.86 -3.74
N THR A 13 8.84 -13.32 -2.65
CA THR A 13 8.25 -14.31 -1.73
C THR A 13 6.95 -13.81 -1.10
N ILE A 14 6.89 -12.57 -0.62
CA ILE A 14 5.67 -11.99 -0.03
C ILE A 14 4.54 -11.97 -1.06
N THR A 15 4.83 -11.54 -2.29
CA THR A 15 3.82 -11.45 -3.36
C THR A 15 3.26 -12.82 -3.70
N SER A 16 4.12 -13.84 -3.80
CA SER A 16 3.70 -15.23 -4.01
C SER A 16 2.80 -15.73 -2.89
N LEU A 17 3.20 -15.53 -1.62
CA LEU A 17 2.41 -15.96 -0.46
C LEU A 17 1.06 -15.26 -0.37
N VAL A 18 0.99 -13.96 -0.67
CA VAL A 18 -0.29 -13.24 -0.72
C VAL A 18 -1.23 -13.84 -1.76
N LYS A 19 -0.72 -14.19 -2.95
CA LYS A 19 -1.52 -14.84 -4.00
C LYS A 19 -2.02 -16.20 -3.54
N THR A 20 -1.16 -17.03 -2.96
CA THR A 20 -1.57 -18.32 -2.39
C THR A 20 -2.69 -18.13 -1.37
N LEU A 21 -2.58 -17.16 -0.46
CA LEU A 21 -3.60 -16.89 0.56
C LEU A 21 -4.91 -16.32 0.00
N GLN A 22 -4.89 -15.74 -1.21
CA GLN A 22 -6.09 -15.30 -1.92
C GLN A 22 -6.81 -16.46 -2.61
N THR A 23 -6.11 -17.51 -3.02
CA THR A 23 -6.70 -18.71 -3.66
C THR A 23 -7.05 -19.80 -2.66
N THR A 24 -6.15 -20.12 -1.74
CA THR A 24 -6.30 -21.18 -0.74
C THR A 24 -5.67 -20.73 0.57
N TYR A 25 -6.48 -20.63 1.63
CA TYR A 25 -5.96 -20.27 2.94
C TYR A 25 -5.01 -21.36 3.47
N SER A 26 -3.83 -20.94 3.93
CA SER A 26 -2.83 -21.78 4.61
C SER A 26 -2.26 -20.99 5.77
N GLU A 27 -2.36 -21.55 6.98
CA GLU A 27 -1.87 -20.88 8.19
C GLU A 27 -0.34 -20.71 8.16
N ASP A 28 0.39 -21.71 7.65
CA ASP A 28 1.84 -21.64 7.51
C ASP A 28 2.25 -20.56 6.49
N ALA A 29 1.55 -20.48 5.35
CA ALA A 29 1.78 -19.43 4.37
C ALA A 29 1.51 -18.04 4.95
N ALA A 30 0.50 -17.89 5.81
CA ALA A 30 0.22 -16.63 6.50
C ALA A 30 1.30 -16.28 7.52
N ARG A 31 1.75 -17.25 8.32
CA ARG A 31 2.82 -17.08 9.32
C ARG A 31 4.13 -16.67 8.64
N ASP A 32 4.51 -17.36 7.58
CA ASP A 32 5.69 -17.05 6.78
C ASP A 32 5.58 -15.71 6.06
N GLY A 33 4.39 -15.39 5.53
CA GLY A 33 4.13 -14.10 4.90
C GLY A 33 4.35 -12.93 5.87
N LEU A 34 3.84 -13.06 7.11
CA LEU A 34 4.04 -12.05 8.16
C LEU A 34 5.50 -11.93 8.60
N LYS A 35 6.22 -13.04 8.70
CA LYS A 35 7.65 -13.08 9.02
C LYS A 35 8.47 -12.39 7.92
N ASN A 36 8.20 -12.69 6.66
CA ASN A 36 8.86 -12.08 5.52
C ASN A 36 8.53 -10.58 5.39
N CYS A 37 7.28 -10.17 5.63
CA CYS A 37 6.92 -8.75 5.71
C CYS A 37 7.74 -8.01 6.78
N THR A 38 7.89 -8.61 7.96
CA THR A 38 8.68 -8.01 9.06
C THR A 38 10.15 -7.85 8.68
N LYS A 39 10.74 -8.86 8.04
CA LYS A 39 12.11 -8.80 7.51
C LYS A 39 12.24 -7.70 6.44
N ALA A 40 11.33 -7.66 5.47
CA ALA A 40 11.35 -6.66 4.40
C ALA A 40 11.23 -5.23 4.93
N VAL A 41 10.34 -4.97 5.89
CA VAL A 41 10.24 -3.64 6.54
C VAL A 41 11.57 -3.25 7.20
N ARG A 42 12.22 -4.16 7.93
CA ARG A 42 13.52 -3.88 8.56
C ARG A 42 14.60 -3.58 7.52
N THR A 43 14.68 -4.38 6.45
CA THR A 43 15.63 -4.16 5.35
C THR A 43 15.38 -2.83 4.64
N ILE A 44 14.11 -2.47 4.36
CA ILE A 44 13.78 -1.19 3.73
C ILE A 44 14.14 -0.02 4.64
N LYS A 45 13.83 -0.08 5.94
CA LYS A 45 14.22 0.97 6.91
C LYS A 45 15.74 1.15 6.97
N MET A 46 16.51 0.06 6.91
CA MET A 46 17.97 0.14 6.85
C MET A 46 18.46 0.79 5.55
N LEU A 47 17.88 0.42 4.40
CA LEU A 47 18.22 1.01 3.10
C LEU A 47 17.82 2.49 3.04
N LEU A 48 16.68 2.88 3.63
CA LEU A 48 16.23 4.27 3.70
C LEU A 48 17.22 5.17 4.44
N LYS A 49 17.80 4.67 5.55
CA LYS A 49 18.84 5.41 6.30
C LYS A 49 20.10 5.66 5.47
N LYS A 50 20.40 4.80 4.49
CA LYS A 50 21.57 4.89 3.62
C LYS A 50 21.28 5.59 2.28
N ALA A 51 20.02 5.83 1.96
CA ALA A 51 19.62 6.42 0.69
C ALA A 51 19.94 7.92 0.67
N THR A 52 20.73 8.34 -0.31
CA THR A 52 21.18 9.74 -0.45
C THR A 52 20.29 10.53 -1.40
N THR A 53 19.74 9.88 -2.43
CA THR A 53 18.93 10.55 -3.44
C THR A 53 17.44 10.56 -3.09
N VAL A 54 16.74 11.60 -3.54
CA VAL A 54 15.27 11.70 -3.40
C VAL A 54 14.57 10.55 -4.14
N GLY A 55 15.05 10.20 -5.33
CA GLY A 55 14.50 9.09 -6.13
C GLY A 55 14.61 7.74 -5.43
N GLU A 56 15.77 7.41 -4.85
CA GLU A 56 15.95 6.17 -4.09
C GLU A 56 15.06 6.12 -2.84
N LYS A 57 14.95 7.24 -2.11
CA LYS A 57 14.04 7.35 -0.95
C LYS A 57 12.59 7.12 -1.37
N GLN A 58 12.14 7.75 -2.45
CA GLN A 58 10.77 7.56 -2.97
C GLN A 58 10.52 6.10 -3.37
N GLN A 59 11.47 5.46 -4.07
CA GLN A 59 11.36 4.06 -4.47
C GLN A 59 11.24 3.14 -3.23
N LEU A 60 12.08 3.34 -2.23
CA LEU A 60 12.07 2.54 -1.00
C LEU A 60 10.79 2.78 -0.17
N LEU A 61 10.29 4.01 -0.09
CA LEU A 61 9.01 4.31 0.56
C LEU A 61 7.84 3.64 -0.17
N SER A 62 7.84 3.63 -1.50
CA SER A 62 6.85 2.90 -2.30
C SER A 62 6.90 1.39 -2.03
N GLN A 63 8.09 0.80 -1.89
CA GLN A 63 8.23 -0.60 -1.51
C GLN A 63 7.74 -0.86 -0.08
N LEU A 64 8.02 0.06 0.85
CA LEU A 64 7.55 -0.03 2.24
C LEU A 64 6.02 -0.02 2.29
N ALA A 65 5.39 0.86 1.52
CA ALA A 65 3.95 0.95 1.35
C ALA A 65 3.35 -0.37 0.88
N ASN A 66 3.91 -0.96 -0.17
CA ASN A 66 3.45 -2.25 -0.70
C ASN A 66 3.60 -3.38 0.33
N VAL A 67 4.73 -3.47 1.04
CA VAL A 67 4.93 -4.48 2.09
C VAL A 67 3.94 -4.30 3.25
N LYS A 68 3.66 -3.05 3.66
CA LYS A 68 2.63 -2.77 4.67
C LYS A 68 1.24 -3.18 4.19
N SER A 69 0.91 -2.90 2.92
CA SER A 69 -0.34 -3.31 2.28
C SER A 69 -0.50 -4.84 2.29
N TYR A 70 0.50 -5.58 1.81
CA TYR A 70 0.51 -7.05 1.85
C TYR A 70 0.36 -7.60 3.27
N ARG A 71 1.09 -7.04 4.23
CA ARG A 71 0.95 -7.44 5.64
C ARG A 71 -0.48 -7.24 6.15
N ASN A 72 -1.14 -6.14 5.77
CA ASN A 72 -2.52 -5.89 6.14
C ASN A 72 -3.47 -6.89 5.50
N GLN A 73 -3.27 -7.23 4.21
CA GLN A 73 -4.06 -8.25 3.51
C GLN A 73 -3.93 -9.63 4.19
N ILE A 74 -2.70 -10.05 4.51
CA ILE A 74 -2.47 -11.33 5.22
C ILE A 74 -3.19 -11.35 6.57
N LYS A 75 -3.09 -10.27 7.37
CA LYS A 75 -3.80 -10.16 8.65
C LYS A 75 -5.32 -10.26 8.50
N VAL A 76 -5.86 -9.73 7.41
CA VAL A 76 -7.28 -9.84 7.10
C VAL A 76 -7.62 -11.30 6.77
N SER A 77 -6.83 -11.99 5.96
CA SER A 77 -7.06 -13.42 5.64
C SER A 77 -7.03 -14.32 6.89
N VAL A 78 -6.07 -14.13 7.80
CA VAL A 78 -5.99 -14.89 9.06
C VAL A 78 -7.25 -14.76 9.92
N ARG A 79 -7.85 -13.57 9.97
CA ARG A 79 -9.10 -13.32 10.73
C ARG A 79 -10.32 -14.04 10.14
N HIS A 80 -10.32 -14.36 8.85
CA HIS A 80 -11.42 -15.12 8.23
C HIS A 80 -11.25 -16.63 8.43
N GLY A 81 -10.02 -17.14 8.64
CA GLY A 81 -9.75 -18.55 8.91
C GLY A 81 -9.99 -19.01 10.36
N SER A 82 -10.33 -18.10 11.28
CA SER A 82 -10.46 -18.37 12.72
C SER A 82 -11.87 -18.82 13.17
N GLY A 83 -12.71 -19.29 12.24
CA GLY A 83 -14.02 -19.87 12.59
C GLY A 83 -15.06 -18.88 13.13
N MET A 84 -14.90 -17.57 12.89
CA MET A 84 -15.97 -16.62 13.16
C MET A 84 -16.87 -16.49 11.93
N THR A 85 -18.12 -16.85 12.17
CA THR A 85 -19.32 -16.71 11.33
C THR A 85 -19.23 -15.56 10.35
N GLY A 86 -19.81 -15.78 9.16
CA GLY A 86 -20.03 -14.75 8.15
C GLY A 86 -20.72 -13.52 8.73
N GLU A 87 -19.93 -12.62 9.31
CA GLU A 87 -20.31 -11.24 9.54
C GLU A 87 -20.48 -10.69 8.12
N VAL A 88 -21.73 -10.75 7.71
CA VAL A 88 -22.35 -10.23 6.51
C VAL A 88 -21.44 -9.20 5.81
N LEU A 89 -21.37 -9.32 4.49
CA LEU A 89 -20.77 -8.38 3.52
C LEU A 89 -21.21 -6.89 3.70
N THR A 90 -21.91 -6.55 4.78
CA THR A 90 -22.48 -5.27 5.18
C THR A 90 -21.73 -4.57 6.31
N SER A 91 -20.56 -5.05 6.79
CA SER A 91 -19.82 -4.29 7.83
C SER A 91 -19.56 -2.86 7.31
N SER A 92 -20.32 -1.90 7.85
CA SER A 92 -20.78 -0.70 7.13
C SER A 92 -19.74 0.42 7.02
N ARG A 93 -18.53 0.20 7.54
CA ARG A 93 -17.52 1.24 7.71
C ARG A 93 -16.39 1.07 6.69
N PRO A 94 -16.08 2.10 5.87
CA PRO A 94 -14.94 2.11 4.94
C PRO A 94 -13.61 1.68 5.60
N SER A 95 -13.41 2.00 6.88
CA SER A 95 -12.19 1.63 7.63
C SER A 95 -11.95 0.12 7.82
N LYS A 96 -12.95 -0.73 7.57
CA LYS A 96 -12.80 -2.20 7.55
C LYS A 96 -12.40 -2.73 6.16
N ARG A 97 -12.53 -1.92 5.10
CA ARG A 97 -12.32 -2.31 3.69
C ARG A 97 -11.13 -1.64 3.02
N VAL A 98 -10.77 -0.45 3.50
CA VAL A 98 -9.53 0.26 3.14
C VAL A 98 -8.78 0.68 4.41
N LYS A 99 -7.46 0.79 4.31
CA LYS A 99 -6.62 1.22 5.43
C LYS A 99 -5.67 2.33 5.03
N TRP A 100 -5.63 3.39 5.85
CA TRP A 100 -4.63 4.45 5.78
C TRP A 100 -3.42 4.07 6.64
N ASP A 101 -2.24 4.09 6.05
CA ASP A 101 -0.96 3.99 6.75
C ASP A 101 -0.12 5.23 6.41
N ASP A 102 0.33 5.94 7.45
CA ASP A 102 1.32 7.00 7.28
C ASP A 102 2.69 6.36 7.00
N SER A 103 3.38 6.90 6.00
CA SER A 103 4.75 6.53 5.70
C SER A 103 5.68 7.41 6.51
N GLU A 104 6.48 6.79 7.39
CA GLU A 104 7.46 7.49 8.22
C GLU A 104 8.51 8.15 7.32
N ILE A 105 8.33 9.47 7.14
CA ILE A 105 9.32 10.55 7.08
C ILE A 105 10.75 10.06 6.81
N ALA A 106 11.08 9.78 5.55
CA ALA A 106 12.48 9.70 5.08
C ALA A 106 13.02 11.06 4.63
N PHE A 107 12.15 12.07 4.61
CA PHE A 107 12.47 13.46 4.32
C PHE A 107 12.16 14.23 5.60
N ASP A 108 13.16 14.86 6.19
CA ASP A 108 13.03 15.73 7.36
C ASP A 108 12.31 17.05 7.00
N SER A 109 11.22 16.94 6.22
CA SER A 109 10.56 18.04 5.54
C SER A 109 9.04 17.98 5.75
N ARG A 110 8.38 19.10 5.43
CA ARG A 110 6.92 19.33 5.51
C ARG A 110 6.08 18.37 4.63
N ILE A 111 6.69 17.38 3.98
CA ILE A 111 6.02 16.44 3.08
C ILE A 111 5.55 15.22 3.87
N ARG A 112 4.22 15.07 3.99
CA ARG A 112 3.59 13.89 4.57
C ARG A 112 3.13 12.95 3.45
N THR A 113 3.52 11.68 3.54
CA THR A 113 3.09 10.65 2.60
C THR A 113 2.16 9.68 3.30
N GLY A 114 0.89 9.66 2.88
CA GLY A 114 -0.10 8.68 3.29
C GLY A 114 -0.36 7.66 2.19
N VAL A 115 -0.60 6.42 2.57
CA VAL A 115 -0.94 5.32 1.65
C VAL A 115 -2.28 4.73 2.04
N ILE A 116 -3.19 4.61 1.07
CA ILE A 116 -4.44 3.88 1.26
C ILE A 116 -4.33 2.51 0.58
N SER A 117 -4.43 1.45 1.37
CA SER A 117 -4.35 0.07 0.91
C SER A 117 -5.75 -0.54 0.76
N ASN A 118 -5.96 -1.26 -0.34
CA ASN A 118 -7.14 -2.11 -0.51
C ASN A 118 -7.03 -3.36 0.38
N LEU A 119 -8.06 -3.63 1.17
CA LEU A 119 -8.13 -4.84 2.01
C LEU A 119 -9.14 -5.87 1.49
N LYS A 120 -10.22 -5.44 0.84
CA LYS A 120 -11.37 -6.31 0.52
C LYS A 120 -12.05 -6.04 -0.82
N HIS A 121 -11.83 -4.90 -1.46
CA HIS A 121 -12.57 -4.55 -2.68
C HIS A 121 -12.08 -5.36 -3.88
N LYS A 122 -13.03 -5.90 -4.64
CA LYS A 122 -12.78 -6.44 -5.99
C LYS A 122 -13.10 -5.41 -7.07
N ASP A 123 -14.11 -4.58 -6.84
CA ASP A 123 -14.48 -3.48 -7.72
C ASP A 123 -13.62 -2.23 -7.45
N PRO A 124 -12.84 -1.74 -8.43
CA PRO A 124 -12.06 -0.52 -8.30
C PRO A 124 -12.91 0.72 -7.98
N ARG A 125 -14.16 0.81 -8.47
CA ARG A 125 -15.02 1.98 -8.21
C ARG A 125 -15.37 2.08 -6.73
N GLN A 126 -15.76 0.97 -6.11
CA GLN A 126 -16.05 0.90 -4.68
C GLN A 126 -14.80 1.18 -3.84
N PHE A 127 -13.64 0.66 -4.25
CA PHE A 127 -12.36 0.97 -3.60
C PHE A 127 -12.09 2.48 -3.58
N LEU A 128 -12.22 3.14 -4.73
CA LEU A 128 -11.96 4.58 -4.85
C LEU A 128 -12.96 5.42 -4.04
N ALA A 129 -14.23 5.03 -3.98
CA ALA A 129 -15.23 5.69 -3.14
C ALA A 129 -14.87 5.64 -1.66
N ASP A 130 -14.48 4.47 -1.15
CA ASP A 130 -14.04 4.31 0.24
C ASP A 130 -12.72 5.03 0.53
N CYS A 131 -11.79 5.04 -0.44
CA CYS A 131 -10.57 5.84 -0.36
C CYS A 131 -10.89 7.32 -0.21
N PHE A 132 -11.82 7.84 -1.02
CA PHE A 132 -12.21 9.24 -0.98
C PHE A 132 -12.78 9.66 0.38
N ILE A 133 -13.65 8.84 0.97
CA ILE A 133 -14.20 9.09 2.32
C ILE A 133 -13.07 9.18 3.37
N LEU A 134 -12.14 8.22 3.33
CA LEU A 134 -11.03 8.17 4.28
C LEU A 134 -10.05 9.33 4.08
N PHE A 135 -9.72 9.63 2.82
CA PHE A 135 -8.85 10.73 2.41
C PHE A 135 -9.44 12.08 2.84
N LYS A 136 -10.70 12.38 2.50
CA LYS A 136 -11.39 13.63 2.85
C LYS A 136 -11.30 13.90 4.35
N ARG A 137 -11.59 12.89 5.18
CA ARG A 137 -11.50 13.01 6.65
C ARG A 137 -10.08 13.33 7.13
N ARG A 138 -9.06 12.69 6.53
CA ARG A 138 -7.66 12.92 6.89
C ARG A 138 -7.20 14.33 6.52
N ILE A 139 -7.50 14.77 5.30
CA ILE A 139 -7.14 16.10 4.83
C ILE A 139 -7.85 17.19 5.64
N ALA A 140 -9.15 17.05 5.93
CA ALA A 140 -9.88 17.99 6.77
C ALA A 140 -9.24 18.15 8.16
N ASN A 141 -8.71 17.07 8.75
CA ASN A 141 -8.02 17.16 10.04
C ASN A 141 -6.64 17.83 9.95
N VAL A 142 -5.96 17.75 8.81
CA VAL A 142 -4.69 18.46 8.57
C VAL A 142 -4.94 19.95 8.39
N LEU A 143 -5.95 20.32 7.59
CA LEU A 143 -6.33 21.73 7.34
C LEU A 143 -6.85 22.46 8.59
N LYS A 144 -7.20 21.75 9.67
CA LYS A 144 -7.46 22.38 10.98
C LYS A 144 -6.20 22.95 11.64
N LYS A 145 -5.02 22.48 11.23
CA LYS A 145 -3.72 22.83 11.83
C LYS A 145 -2.83 23.62 10.87
N GLU A 146 -3.02 23.44 9.57
CA GLU A 146 -2.23 24.05 8.51
C GLU A 146 -3.15 24.95 7.67
N GLU A 147 -2.72 26.18 7.35
CA GLU A 147 -3.52 27.14 6.57
C GLU A 147 -3.80 26.66 5.14
N SER A 148 -2.85 25.94 4.54
CA SER A 148 -2.98 25.43 3.18
C SER A 148 -2.21 24.11 3.01
N LEU A 149 -2.65 23.30 2.03
CA LEU A 149 -2.04 21.99 1.77
C LEU A 149 -2.03 21.70 0.28
N LYS A 150 -0.84 21.43 -0.28
CA LYS A 150 -0.70 20.85 -1.61
C LYS A 150 -0.75 19.32 -1.53
N VAL A 151 -1.67 18.72 -2.28
CA VAL A 151 -1.83 17.26 -2.32
C VAL A 151 -1.48 16.73 -3.71
N ASN A 152 -0.58 15.76 -3.75
CA ASN A 152 -0.32 14.95 -4.93
C ASN A 152 -0.84 13.53 -4.67
N ALA A 153 -1.61 12.96 -5.61
CA ALA A 153 -2.16 11.62 -5.50
C ALA A 153 -1.63 10.72 -6.62
N ILE A 154 -1.29 9.48 -6.27
CA ILE A 154 -0.83 8.46 -7.20
C ILE A 154 -1.63 7.19 -6.93
N LEU A 155 -2.28 6.65 -7.95
CA LEU A 155 -2.92 5.35 -7.91
C LEU A 155 -1.91 4.28 -8.35
N GLY A 156 -1.57 3.35 -7.46
CA GLY A 156 -0.72 2.20 -7.76
C GLY A 156 -1.51 0.90 -7.73
N GLY A 157 -1.24 -0.01 -8.66
CA GLY A 157 -1.87 -1.33 -8.70
C GLY A 157 -1.10 -2.34 -9.55
N GLN A 158 -1.39 -3.62 -9.35
CA GLN A 158 -0.95 -4.70 -10.24
C GLN A 158 -1.97 -4.85 -11.37
N PHE A 159 -1.46 -4.88 -12.61
CA PHE A 159 -2.27 -5.00 -13.82
C PHE A 159 -1.76 -6.16 -14.64
N LEU A 160 -2.69 -6.93 -15.22
CA LEU A 160 -2.39 -7.91 -16.25
C LEU A 160 -2.32 -7.15 -17.57
N LEU A 161 -1.15 -7.17 -18.20
CA LEU A 161 -0.89 -6.54 -19.49
C LEU A 161 -0.70 -7.64 -20.53
N GLN A 162 -1.42 -7.52 -21.64
CA GLN A 162 -1.16 -8.33 -22.81
C GLN A 162 -0.05 -7.65 -23.62
N LYS A 163 1.13 -8.29 -23.70
CA LYS A 163 2.21 -7.86 -24.59
C LYS A 163 2.52 -8.99 -25.55
N ALA A 164 2.26 -8.75 -26.84
CA ALA A 164 2.20 -9.80 -27.85
C ALA A 164 1.29 -10.95 -27.37
N ASP A 165 1.83 -12.17 -27.22
CA ASP A 165 1.09 -13.37 -26.83
C ASP A 165 1.27 -13.77 -25.34
N ARG A 166 1.81 -12.87 -24.51
CA ARG A 166 2.05 -13.16 -23.09
C ARG A 166 1.25 -12.22 -22.19
N ILE A 167 0.58 -12.80 -21.19
CA ILE A 167 0.00 -12.05 -20.07
C ILE A 167 1.12 -11.83 -19.05
N ILE A 168 1.52 -10.57 -18.89
CA ILE A 168 2.54 -10.15 -17.92
C ILE A 168 1.85 -9.35 -16.83
N GLU A 169 2.09 -9.72 -15.58
CA GLU A 169 1.66 -8.94 -14.43
C GLU A 169 2.69 -7.86 -14.11
N GLU A 170 2.28 -6.60 -14.20
CA GLU A 170 3.16 -5.46 -13.95
C GLU A 170 2.50 -4.51 -12.94
N THR A 171 3.29 -3.97 -12.02
CA THR A 171 2.81 -2.88 -11.15
C THR A 171 2.90 -1.57 -11.92
N LYS A 172 1.75 -0.90 -12.10
CA LYS A 172 1.67 0.43 -12.74
C LYS A 172 1.25 1.47 -11.73
N TYR A 173 1.76 2.68 -11.95
CA TYR A 173 1.43 3.86 -11.16
C TYR A 173 0.86 4.92 -12.09
N PHE A 174 -0.35 5.37 -11.78
CA PHE A 174 -1.05 6.43 -12.48
C PHE A 174 -1.01 7.67 -11.61
N ASN A 175 -0.25 8.66 -12.06
CA ASN A 175 -0.33 9.99 -11.47
C ASN A 175 -1.60 10.65 -12.00
N THR A 176 -2.42 11.22 -11.11
CA THR A 176 -3.39 12.20 -11.55
C THR A 176 -2.60 13.41 -12.03
N ARG A 177 -2.35 13.54 -13.34
CA ARG A 177 -1.98 14.85 -13.89
C ARG A 177 -3.06 15.79 -13.39
N LEU A 178 -2.70 16.72 -12.51
CA LEU A 178 -3.61 17.73 -11.97
C LEU A 178 -4.33 18.36 -13.16
N GLN A 179 -5.58 17.98 -13.41
CA GLN A 179 -6.47 18.80 -14.22
C GLN A 179 -6.69 20.03 -13.35
N LYS A 180 -5.95 21.08 -13.70
CA LYS A 180 -6.08 22.49 -13.34
C LYS A 180 -7.30 22.80 -12.46
N TYR A 181 -7.17 22.59 -11.15
CA TYR A 181 -7.74 23.52 -10.18
C TYR A 181 -6.55 24.23 -9.57
N ALA A 182 -6.27 25.41 -10.11
CA ALA A 182 -5.24 26.30 -9.62
C ALA A 182 -5.64 26.81 -8.24
N VAL A 183 -4.80 26.54 -7.24
CA VAL A 183 -4.51 27.48 -6.16
C VAL A 183 -2.99 27.37 -5.93
N CYS A 184 -2.25 28.39 -6.40
CA CYS A 184 -0.87 28.67 -5.99
C CYS A 184 -0.88 28.94 -4.47
N VAL A 185 0.16 28.65 -3.67
CA VAL A 185 1.34 29.50 -3.48
C VAL A 185 2.51 28.66 -2.92
N TYR A 186 3.74 29.05 -3.30
CA TYR A 186 5.10 28.50 -3.12
C TYR A 186 5.37 27.42 -2.06
#